data_AF-A0A7J9VUN6-F1
#
_entry.id   AF-A0A7J9VUN6-F1
#
_cell.length_a   1.000
_cell.length_b   1.000
_cell.length_c   1.000
_cell.angle_alpha   90.00
_cell.angle_beta   90.00
_cell.angle_gamma   90.00
#
_symmetry.space_group_name_H-M   'P 1'
#
loop_
_entity.id
_entity.type
_entity.pdbx_description
1 polymer ?
#
loop_
_entity_poly.entity_id
_entity_poly.type
_entity_poly.pdbx_seq_one_letter_code
_entity_poly.pdbx_strand_id
1 'polypeptide(L)'
;DLLTEGVFAPAGDGDVHIWPCLDASGRAVVIIELSSPHGEALLQAASRDVCDFLQTAFTLVPLGAEDLQVDVDRTVAALLASED
;
A
#
# COMPACT_ATOMS: atom_id res chain seq x y z
N ASP A 1 -0.27 -5.84 1.61
CA ASP A 1 -0.46 -6.19 3.04
C ASP A 1 -0.36 -5.02 4.00
N LEU A 2 0.76 -4.27 4.02
CA LEU A 2 0.99 -3.18 4.98
C LEU A 2 -0.17 -2.18 5.16
N LEU A 3 -0.73 -1.65 4.06
CA LEU A 3 -1.84 -0.69 4.11
C LEU A 3 -3.14 -1.32 4.64
N THR A 4 -3.35 -2.61 4.36
CA THR A 4 -4.52 -3.39 4.81
C THR A 4 -4.50 -3.51 6.34
N GLU A 5 -3.33 -3.83 6.92
CA GLU A 5 -3.16 -3.92 8.37
C GLU A 5 -3.20 -2.53 9.03
N GLY A 6 -2.51 -1.56 8.42
CA GLY A 6 -2.37 -0.19 8.90
C GLY A 6 -3.69 0.60 9.04
N VAL A 7 -4.75 0.16 8.36
CA VAL A 7 -6.11 0.70 8.52
C VAL A 7 -6.74 0.30 9.86
N PHE A 8 -6.34 -0.83 10.45
CA PHE A 8 -6.98 -1.41 11.64
C PHE A 8 -6.09 -1.37 12.90
N ALA A 9 -4.77 -1.43 12.73
CA ALA A 9 -3.80 -1.40 13.82
C ALA A 9 -2.47 -0.77 13.36
N PRO A 10 -1.61 -0.31 14.28
CA PRO A 10 -0.25 0.08 13.93
C PRO A 10 0.50 -1.07 13.23
N ALA A 11 1.06 -0.78 12.05
CA ALA A 11 1.81 -1.72 11.21
C ALA A 11 3.01 -0.99 10.58
N GLY A 12 4.03 -1.73 10.16
CA GLY A 12 5.24 -1.14 9.55
C GLY A 12 6.05 -2.13 8.73
N ASP A 13 6.74 -1.61 7.72
CA ASP A 13 7.75 -2.34 6.94
C ASP A 13 8.87 -1.38 6.51
N GLY A 14 10.07 -1.62 7.02
CA GLY A 14 11.25 -0.79 6.78
C GLY A 14 11.03 0.68 7.16
N ASP A 15 11.05 1.54 6.15
CA ASP A 15 10.98 3.00 6.25
C ASP A 15 9.54 3.54 6.29
N VAL A 16 8.53 2.65 6.37
CA VAL A 16 7.12 3.01 6.34
C VAL A 16 6.40 2.50 7.58
N HIS A 17 5.75 3.40 8.31
CA HIS A 17 4.85 3.06 9.41
C HIS A 17 3.45 3.60 9.14
N ILE A 18 2.43 2.82 9.50
CA ILE A 18 1.03 3.14 9.24
C ILE A 18 0.20 2.84 10.48
N TRP A 19 -0.68 3.76 10.88
CA TRP A 19 -1.57 3.53 12.01
C TRP A 19 -2.91 4.27 11.88
N PRO A 20 -3.99 3.71 12.43
CA PRO A 20 -5.28 4.41 12.51
C PRO A 20 -5.26 5.46 13.63
N CYS A 21 -5.95 6.59 13.40
CA CYS A 21 -6.13 7.65 14.37
C CYS A 21 -7.48 8.37 14.14
N LEU A 22 -7.81 9.31 15.03
CA LEU A 22 -8.84 10.31 14.79
C LEU A 22 -8.17 11.65 14.51
N ASP A 23 -8.65 12.36 13.48
CA ASP A 23 -8.23 13.73 13.24
C ASP A 23 -8.79 14.69 14.31
N ALA A 24 -8.38 15.96 14.25
CA ALA A 24 -8.82 16.98 15.22
C ALA A 24 -10.34 17.20 15.28
N SER A 25 -11.10 16.71 14.29
CA SER A 25 -12.56 16.75 14.26
C SER A 25 -13.23 15.42 14.63
N GLY A 26 -12.45 14.43 15.06
CA GLY A 26 -12.94 13.11 15.45
C GLY A 26 -13.25 12.18 14.27
N ARG A 27 -12.77 12.48 13.06
CA ARG A 27 -12.95 11.59 11.90
C ARG A 27 -11.83 10.56 11.85
N ALA A 28 -12.19 9.32 11.48
CA ALA A 28 -11.23 8.25 11.28
C ALA A 28 -10.28 8.57 10.11
N VAL A 29 -8.99 8.56 10.40
CA VAL A 29 -7.90 8.76 9.45
C VAL A 29 -6.85 7.67 9.62
N VAL A 30 -6.08 7.44 8.57
CA VAL A 30 -4.85 6.67 8.60
C VAL A 30 -3.68 7.64 8.48
N ILE A 31 -2.71 7.49 9.35
CA ILE A 31 -1.43 8.19 9.26
C ILE A 31 -0.43 7.26 8.58
N ILE A 32 0.31 7.80 7.62
CA ILE A 32 1.42 7.13 6.93
C ILE A 32 2.65 7.97 7.20
N GLU A 33 3.60 7.41 7.92
CA GLU A 33 4.92 7.99 8.15
C GLU A 33 5.92 7.35 7.19
N LEU A 34 6.70 8.21 6.53
CA LEU A 34 7.81 7.82 5.67
C LEU A 34 9.09 8.38 6.29
N SER A 35 9.98 7.48 6.70
CA SER A 35 11.25 7.82 7.33
C SER A 35 12.40 7.66 6.34
N SER A 36 13.38 8.56 6.40
CA SER A 36 14.60 8.45 5.62
C SER A 36 15.78 9.07 6.39
N PRO A 37 17.03 8.81 6.00
CA PRO A 37 18.19 9.47 6.61
C PRO A 37 18.15 11.01 6.54
N HIS A 38 17.34 11.57 5.62
CA HIS A 38 17.20 13.01 5.41
C HIS A 38 16.01 13.62 6.16
N GLY A 39 15.21 12.82 6.87
CA GLY A 39 14.06 13.27 7.65
C GLY A 39 12.82 12.40 7.44
N GLU A 40 11.72 12.87 8.02
CA GLU A 40 10.44 12.17 8.09
C GLU A 40 9.33 12.99 7.40
N ALA A 41 8.38 12.30 6.79
CA ALA A 41 7.17 12.87 6.23
C ALA A 41 5.94 12.15 6.79
N LEU A 42 4.99 12.90 7.35
CA LEU A 42 3.71 12.37 7.79
C LEU A 42 2.62 12.77 6.78
N LEU A 43 1.90 11.77 6.29
CA LEU A 43 0.71 11.91 5.46
C LEU A 43 -0.51 11.48 6.26
N GLN A 44 -1.63 12.16 6.03
CA GLN A 44 -2.92 11.81 6.61
C GLN A 44 -3.92 11.59 5.48
N ALA A 45 -4.62 10.44 5.51
CA ALA A 45 -5.68 10.11 4.58
C ALA A 45 -6.95 9.71 5.33
N ALA A 46 -8.13 9.98 4.76
CA ALA A 46 -9.37 9.49 5.33
C ALA A 46 -9.39 7.96 5.28
N SER A 47 -9.67 7.28 6.41
CA SER A 47 -9.66 5.81 6.45
C SER A 47 -10.62 5.20 5.42
N ARG A 48 -11.74 5.88 5.16
CA ARG A 48 -12.74 5.44 4.18
C ARG A 48 -12.17 5.40 2.76
N ASP A 49 -11.47 6.45 2.34
CA ASP A 49 -10.91 6.53 0.99
C ASP A 49 -9.83 5.47 0.78
N VAL A 50 -9.02 5.21 1.82
CA VAL A 50 -8.03 4.13 1.83
C VAL A 50 -8.71 2.76 1.71
N CYS A 51 -9.79 2.52 2.46
CA CYS A 51 -10.55 1.27 2.38
C CYS A 51 -11.21 1.07 1.00
N ASP A 52 -11.83 2.11 0.44
CA ASP A 52 -12.49 2.06 -0.86
C ASP A 52 -11.47 1.76 -1.97
N PHE A 53 -10.26 2.34 -1.88
CA PHE A 53 -9.14 2.01 -2.76
C PHE A 53 -8.71 0.54 -2.65
N LEU A 54 -8.50 0.04 -1.43
CA LEU A 54 -8.10 -1.36 -1.20
C LEU A 54 -9.16 -2.35 -1.71
N GLN A 55 -10.44 -2.09 -1.47
CA GLN A 55 -11.53 -2.92 -2.00
C GLN A 55 -11.54 -2.96 -3.53
N THR A 56 -11.30 -1.81 -4.17
CA THR A 56 -11.19 -1.73 -5.62
C THR A 56 -9.98 -2.52 -6.12
N ALA A 57 -8.83 -2.39 -5.47
CA ALA A 57 -7.63 -3.16 -5.79
C ALA A 57 -7.87 -4.67 -5.67
N PHE A 58 -8.50 -5.13 -4.58
CA PHE A 58 -8.78 -6.55 -4.35
C PHE A 58 -9.87 -7.13 -5.26
N THR A 59 -10.70 -6.28 -5.86
CA THR A 59 -11.63 -6.71 -6.91
C THR A 59 -10.88 -7.04 -8.21
N LEU A 60 -9.77 -6.34 -8.49
CA LEU A 60 -8.95 -6.56 -9.68
C LEU A 60 -7.96 -7.72 -9.48
N VAL A 61 -7.29 -7.72 -8.33
CA VAL A 61 -6.30 -8.73 -7.94
C VAL A 61 -6.66 -9.20 -6.53
N PRO A 62 -7.36 -10.34 -6.38
CA PRO A 62 -7.66 -10.89 -5.06
C PRO A 62 -6.39 -11.11 -4.24
N LEU A 63 -6.49 -10.93 -2.92
CA LEU A 63 -5.40 -11.24 -2.00
C LEU A 63 -4.91 -12.69 -2.19
N GLY A 64 -3.59 -12.86 -2.25
CA GLY A 64 -2.93 -14.15 -2.50
C GLY A 64 -2.92 -14.59 -3.97
N ALA A 65 -3.52 -13.81 -4.88
CA ALA A 65 -3.50 -14.05 -6.32
C ALA A 65 -2.56 -13.09 -7.07
N GLU A 66 -1.71 -12.35 -6.36
CA GLU A 66 -0.79 -11.37 -6.93
C GLU A 66 0.15 -12.01 -7.96
N ASP A 67 0.71 -13.17 -7.63
CA ASP A 67 1.63 -13.93 -8.49
C ASP A 67 0.96 -14.52 -9.75
N LEU A 68 -0.37 -14.57 -9.79
CA LEU A 68 -1.12 -15.15 -10.90
C LEU A 68 -1.38 -14.15 -12.04
N GLN A 69 -1.26 -12.85 -11.76
CA GLN A 69 -1.62 -11.79 -12.70
C GLN A 69 -0.43 -11.27 -13.51
N VAL A 70 0.80 -11.30 -12.96
CA VAL A 70 2.00 -10.83 -13.65
C VAL A 70 3.17 -11.78 -13.37
N ASP A 71 3.50 -12.63 -14.34
CA ASP A 71 4.77 -13.34 -14.37
C ASP A 71 5.84 -12.35 -14.86
N VAL A 72 6.41 -11.60 -13.91
CA VAL A 72 7.40 -10.55 -14.20
C VAL A 72 8.62 -11.14 -14.89
N ASP A 73 9.08 -12.31 -14.48
CA ASP A 73 10.23 -12.98 -15.09
C ASP A 73 9.97 -13.34 -16.55
N ARG A 74 8.78 -13.89 -16.84
CA ARG A 74 8.36 -14.15 -18.22
C ARG A 74 8.19 -12.87 -19.03
N THR A 75 7.69 -11.80 -18.42
CA THR A 75 7.48 -10.52 -19.11
C THR A 75 8.82 -9.86 -19.44
N VAL A 76 9.77 -9.86 -18.51
CA VAL A 76 11.13 -9.38 -18.72
C VAL A 76 11.84 -10.23 -19.77
N ALA A 77 11.73 -11.56 -19.68
CA ALA A 77 12.28 -12.46 -20.69
C ALA A 77 11.70 -12.19 -22.09
N ALA A 78 10.39 -11.93 -22.21
CA ALA A 78 9.76 -11.60 -23.47
C ALA A 78 10.22 -10.25 -24.04
N LEU A 79 10.45 -9.24 -23.19
CA LEU A 79 10.99 -7.94 -23.61
C LEU A 79 12.44 -8.07 -24.10
N LEU A 80 13.29 -8.79 -23.35
CA LEU A 80 14.69 -9.03 -23.72
C LEU A 80 14.82 -9.93 -24.97
N ALA A 81 13.85 -10.81 -25.21
CA ALA A 81 13.79 -11.63 -26.42
C ALA A 81 13.19 -10.89 -27.63
N SER A 82 12.65 -9.67 -27.42
CA SER A 82 12.10 -8.83 -28.50
C SER A 82 13.12 -7.85 -29.09
N GLU A 83 14.35 -7.85 -28.59
CA GLU A 83 15.50 -7.13 -29.16
C GLU A 83 16.26 -8.03 -30.15
N ASP A 84 15.63 -8.34 -31.29
CA ASP A 84 16.26 -8.86 -32.53
C ASP A 84 15.60 -8.21 -33.76
#